data_AF-A0A1D1Y3S4-F1
#
_entry.id   AF-A0A1D1Y3S4-F1
#
_cell.length_a   1.000
_cell.length_b   1.000
_cell.length_c   1.000
_cell.angle_alpha   90.00
_cell.angle_beta   90.00
_cell.angle_gamma   90.00
#
_symmetry.space_group_name_H-M   'P 1'
#
loop_
_entity.id
_entity.type
_entity.pdbx_description
1 polymer ?
#
loop_
_entity_poly.entity_id
_entity_poly.type
_entity_poly.pdbx_seq_one_letter_code
_entity_poly.pdbx_strand_id
1 'polypeptide(L)'
;MGRGGGGGRGGCSSGDMDEPLTPAGRFFLQPEMQQVINCAIGFQNPIDVPAVKDEITRTLLRYHPRMSCLLVRDKKGREHWRPAPEVDLDKHIILVPEEEDEEEETNGGGGDGVGEGEGENERYVNDYVAALTVSTPMCTEKPLWEVHVLPPRRRSCVLRLHHALGDGVSLMSLFLACCERADDPARPVTIPGAGGGAGRGTRTHPVTGLRPAGVAWRALLVAWYTLLYVVDMLMHSLGSKDDKNPITGGPGVELWPRRMVTTSFSLDDLKAVKRAAKATINDVLVGIVSYGLARYFELKSPKGRSKDLRVTGLAMVNTRQSPGLQEISSMMAKGSKSRWGNQFGFILLPIYLKKNFCDPLEYVTRAKSMLDRKKLSLEAHFSYAGGALIMSLLGPKLLCLRRIL
;
A
#
# COMPACT_ATOMS: atom_id res chain seq x y z
N MET A 1 47.49 45.39 -24.18
CA MET A 1 47.16 43.93 -24.15
C MET A 1 48.27 43.24 -23.36
N GLY A 2 48.09 42.47 -22.31
CA GLY A 2 46.88 41.94 -21.67
C GLY A 2 47.04 41.94 -20.14
N ARG A 3 45.88 41.93 -19.48
CA ARG A 3 45.70 41.95 -18.03
C ARG A 3 46.01 40.57 -17.44
N GLY A 4 46.79 40.54 -16.35
CA GLY A 4 46.91 39.38 -15.47
C GLY A 4 45.63 39.21 -14.64
N GLY A 5 44.92 38.11 -14.85
CA GLY A 5 43.72 37.73 -14.11
C GLY A 5 44.09 36.93 -12.86
N GLY A 6 43.58 37.38 -11.71
CA GLY A 6 43.78 36.76 -10.40
C GLY A 6 43.16 35.36 -10.30
N GLY A 7 43.85 34.51 -9.53
CA GLY A 7 43.35 33.21 -9.10
C GLY A 7 42.18 33.37 -8.13
N GLY A 8 40.97 33.11 -8.62
CA GLY A 8 39.81 32.86 -7.79
C GLY A 8 39.70 31.37 -7.49
N ARG A 9 39.92 30.99 -6.23
CA ARG A 9 39.47 29.70 -5.70
C ARG A 9 37.95 29.63 -5.89
N GLY A 10 37.49 28.84 -6.86
CA GLY A 10 36.10 28.47 -7.00
C GLY A 10 35.70 27.60 -5.82
N GLY A 11 35.17 28.21 -4.77
CA GLY A 11 34.45 27.50 -3.72
C GLY A 11 33.25 26.80 -4.37
N CYS A 12 33.27 25.47 -4.37
CA CYS A 12 32.05 24.69 -4.57
C CYS A 12 31.12 24.97 -3.39
N SER A 13 30.11 25.80 -3.60
CA SER A 13 28.97 25.87 -2.70
C SER A 13 28.18 24.56 -2.83
N SER A 14 28.42 23.60 -1.94
CA SER A 14 27.53 22.46 -1.71
C SER A 14 26.23 22.97 -1.09
N GLY A 15 25.27 23.36 -1.93
CA GLY A 15 23.92 23.69 -1.48
C GLY A 15 23.12 22.40 -1.28
N ASP A 16 22.99 21.96 -0.03
CA ASP A 16 21.91 21.06 0.41
C ASP A 16 20.58 21.79 0.17
N MET A 17 20.00 21.58 -1.00
CA MET A 17 18.71 22.13 -1.36
C MET A 17 17.64 21.16 -0.89
N ASP A 18 16.80 21.62 0.03
CA ASP A 18 15.55 20.97 0.42
C ASP A 18 14.80 20.47 -0.83
N GLU A 19 14.46 19.18 -0.87
CA GLU A 19 13.79 18.57 -2.02
C GLU A 19 12.27 18.57 -1.81
N PRO A 20 11.46 19.08 -2.75
CA PRO A 20 10.01 19.13 -2.56
C PRO A 20 9.39 17.74 -2.45
N LEU A 21 8.34 17.63 -1.64
CA LEU A 21 7.53 16.42 -1.58
C LEU A 21 6.73 16.20 -2.87
N THR A 22 6.46 14.93 -3.19
CA THR A 22 5.53 14.58 -4.26
C THR A 22 4.11 15.07 -3.92
N PRO A 23 3.27 15.39 -4.94
CA PRO A 23 1.88 15.76 -4.70
C PRO A 23 1.13 14.77 -3.80
N ALA A 24 1.27 13.47 -4.05
CA ALA A 24 0.68 12.42 -3.22
C ALA A 24 1.25 12.41 -1.79
N GLY A 25 2.56 12.60 -1.62
CA GLY A 25 3.16 12.68 -0.28
C GLY A 25 2.63 13.86 0.54
N ARG A 26 2.42 15.01 -0.10
CA ARG A 26 1.81 16.18 0.56
C ARG A 26 0.34 15.97 0.92
N PHE A 27 -0.38 15.21 0.08
CA PHE A 27 -1.76 14.83 0.35
C PHE A 27 -1.86 13.89 1.57
N PHE A 28 -1.01 12.87 1.66
CA PHE A 28 -1.00 11.94 2.80
C PHE A 28 -0.55 12.56 4.13
N LEU A 29 0.11 13.72 4.09
CA LEU A 29 0.49 14.49 5.27
C LEU A 29 -0.64 15.38 5.82
N GLN A 30 -1.75 15.52 5.11
CA GLN A 30 -2.86 16.30 5.63
C GLN A 30 -3.47 15.58 6.86
N PRO A 31 -3.84 16.32 7.92
CA PRO A 31 -4.37 15.73 9.15
C PRO A 31 -5.57 14.79 8.92
N GLU A 32 -6.38 15.07 7.91
CA GLU A 32 -7.56 14.27 7.57
C GLU A 32 -7.22 12.91 6.96
N MET A 33 -6.04 12.78 6.36
CA MET A 33 -5.59 11.55 5.68
C MET A 33 -4.54 10.79 6.48
N GLN A 34 -3.62 11.51 7.12
CA GLN A 34 -2.48 11.06 7.93
C GLN A 34 -2.14 9.57 7.77
N GLN A 35 -1.68 9.22 6.56
CA GLN A 35 -1.64 7.81 6.18
C GLN A 35 -0.32 7.16 6.60
N VAL A 36 -0.42 6.28 7.59
CA VAL A 36 0.70 5.47 8.10
C VAL A 36 0.51 4.02 7.71
N ILE A 37 1.57 3.40 7.20
CA ILE A 37 1.64 1.99 6.86
C ILE A 37 2.24 1.27 8.07
N ASN A 38 1.52 0.31 8.63
CA ASN A 38 2.04 -0.59 9.66
C ASN A 38 2.23 -1.98 9.04
N CYS A 39 3.42 -2.54 9.15
CA CYS A 39 3.79 -3.84 8.62
C CYS A 39 4.32 -4.72 9.76
N ALA A 40 3.61 -5.80 10.08
CA ALA A 40 4.07 -6.78 11.05
C ALA A 40 4.97 -7.82 10.38
N ILE A 41 6.10 -8.13 10.99
CA ILE A 41 7.09 -9.09 10.50
C ILE A 41 7.36 -10.09 11.62
N GLY A 42 7.11 -11.37 11.36
CA GLY A 42 7.45 -12.47 12.26
C GLY A 42 8.81 -13.08 11.92
N PHE A 43 9.54 -13.49 12.95
CA PHE A 43 10.88 -14.07 12.85
C PHE A 43 10.91 -15.45 13.51
N GLN A 44 11.83 -16.29 13.05
CA GLN A 44 12.07 -17.60 13.67
C GLN A 44 12.70 -17.45 15.06
N ASN A 45 13.59 -16.47 15.22
CA ASN A 45 14.35 -16.20 16.43
C ASN A 45 13.99 -14.82 17.02
N PRO A 46 14.21 -14.59 18.33
CA PRO A 46 14.14 -13.26 18.91
C PRO A 46 15.04 -12.26 18.18
N ILE A 47 14.62 -10.99 18.20
CA ILE A 47 15.29 -9.93 17.45
C ILE A 47 16.49 -9.42 18.24
N ASP A 48 17.69 -9.50 17.65
CA ASP A 48 18.91 -8.86 18.15
C ASP A 48 18.91 -7.36 17.78
N VAL A 49 18.55 -6.52 18.76
CA VAL A 49 18.39 -5.08 18.56
C VAL A 49 19.70 -4.39 18.13
N PRO A 50 20.86 -4.62 18.76
CA PRO A 50 22.15 -4.16 18.26
C PRO A 50 22.42 -4.55 16.80
N ALA A 51 22.21 -5.82 16.43
CA ALA A 51 22.45 -6.26 15.05
C ALA A 51 21.51 -5.56 14.05
N VAL A 52 20.25 -5.34 14.42
CA VAL A 52 19.29 -4.56 13.60
C VAL A 52 19.75 -3.11 13.42
N LYS A 53 20.28 -2.46 14.47
CA LYS A 53 20.82 -1.09 14.37
C LYS A 53 21.98 -1.00 13.41
N ASP A 54 22.92 -1.94 13.51
CA ASP A 54 24.08 -2.01 12.63
C ASP A 54 23.66 -2.22 11.17
N GLU A 55 22.70 -3.10 10.94
CA GLU A 55 22.19 -3.40 9.60
C GLU A 55 21.48 -2.19 8.97
N ILE A 56 20.57 -1.54 9.71
CA ILE A 56 19.89 -0.31 9.26
C ILE A 56 20.91 0.78 8.90
N THR A 57 21.98 0.92 9.68
CA THR A 57 23.05 1.88 9.42
C THR A 57 23.82 1.56 8.14
N ARG A 58 24.17 0.27 7.94
CA ARG A 58 24.94 -0.19 6.79
C ARG A 58 24.16 -0.16 5.48
N THR A 59 22.85 -0.44 5.53
CA THR A 59 22.01 -0.53 4.33
C THR A 59 21.03 0.62 4.21
N LEU A 60 19.97 0.65 5.03
CA LEU A 60 18.83 1.56 4.88
C LEU A 60 19.26 3.03 4.81
N LEU A 61 20.05 3.48 5.79
CA LEU A 61 20.48 4.88 5.91
C LEU A 61 21.53 5.27 4.87
N ARG A 62 22.33 4.30 4.42
CA ARG A 62 23.42 4.50 3.47
C ARG A 62 22.93 4.56 2.03
N TYR A 63 22.00 3.69 1.65
CA TYR A 63 21.55 3.54 0.27
C TYR A 63 20.28 4.33 -0.05
N HIS A 64 19.47 4.69 0.95
CA HIS A 64 18.19 5.34 0.70
C HIS A 64 18.08 6.75 1.32
N PRO A 65 18.24 7.83 0.52
CA PRO A 65 18.30 9.19 1.06
C PRO A 65 17.04 9.60 1.83
N ARG A 66 15.85 9.13 1.43
CA ARG A 66 14.59 9.48 2.13
C ARG A 66 14.51 8.93 3.55
N MET A 67 15.25 7.87 3.87
CA MET A 67 15.25 7.29 5.22
C MET A 67 16.09 8.13 6.18
N SER A 68 16.91 9.03 5.64
CA SER A 68 17.74 9.99 6.35
C SER A 68 17.27 11.43 6.12
N CYS A 69 16.00 11.64 5.77
CA CYS A 69 15.43 12.98 5.55
C CYS A 69 14.40 13.36 6.61
N LEU A 70 14.50 14.60 7.10
CA LEU A 70 13.48 15.27 7.90
C LEU A 70 12.39 15.86 7.03
N LEU A 71 11.17 15.82 7.54
CA LEU A 71 10.05 16.57 6.96
C LEU A 71 10.08 18.01 7.49
N VAL A 72 10.29 18.97 6.60
CA VAL A 72 10.38 20.39 6.94
C VAL A 72 9.38 21.22 6.13
N ARG A 73 9.02 22.39 6.63
CA ARG A 73 8.18 23.35 5.89
C ARG A 73 8.98 24.60 5.54
N ASP A 74 8.85 25.06 4.30
CA ASP A 74 9.43 26.33 3.86
C ASP A 74 8.65 27.53 4.43
N LYS A 75 9.16 28.75 4.20
CA LYS A 75 8.50 30.00 4.63
C LYS A 75 7.09 30.18 4.03
N LYS A 76 6.75 29.46 2.96
CA LYS A 76 5.43 29.47 2.30
C LYS A 76 4.54 28.32 2.79
N GLY A 77 4.97 27.57 3.80
CA GLY A 77 4.25 26.44 4.37
C GLY A 77 4.26 25.19 3.50
N ARG A 78 5.11 25.11 2.47
CA ARG A 78 5.22 23.90 1.62
C ARG A 78 6.19 22.92 2.21
N GLU A 79 5.85 21.65 2.11
CA GLU A 79 6.61 20.54 2.66
C GLU A 79 7.79 20.16 1.76
N HIS A 80 8.96 19.98 2.37
CA HIS A 80 10.18 19.51 1.73
C HIS A 80 10.86 18.44 2.58
N TRP A 81 11.71 17.67 1.91
CA TRP A 81 12.64 16.73 2.50
C TRP A 81 14.00 17.39 2.67
N ARG A 82 14.49 17.44 3.90
CA ARG A 82 15.83 17.94 4.22
C ARG A 82 16.70 16.80 4.70
N PRO A 83 17.90 16.58 4.13
CA PRO A 83 18.86 15.64 4.70
C PRO A 83 19.09 15.91 6.19
N ALA A 84 18.95 14.87 7.02
CA ALA A 84 19.32 14.92 8.42
C ALA A 84 20.84 14.76 8.53
N PRO A 85 21.54 15.56 9.37
CA PRO A 85 22.97 15.36 9.62
C PRO A 85 23.28 13.99 10.21
N GLU A 86 22.40 13.51 11.09
CA GLU A 86 22.49 12.22 11.77
C GLU A 86 21.07 11.69 12.05
N VAL A 87 20.94 10.36 12.07
CA VAL A 87 19.70 9.67 12.41
C VAL A 87 19.92 8.90 13.72
N ASP A 88 19.25 9.34 14.78
CA ASP A 88 19.32 8.74 16.10
C ASP A 88 18.45 7.48 16.17
N LEU A 89 19.06 6.31 15.99
CA LEU A 89 18.36 5.01 15.93
C LEU A 89 17.63 4.65 17.22
N ASP A 90 18.04 5.18 18.38
CA ASP A 90 17.34 4.93 19.65
C ASP A 90 15.94 5.56 19.66
N LYS A 91 15.74 6.64 18.89
CA LYS A 91 14.41 7.23 18.67
C LYS A 91 13.58 6.47 17.65
N HIS A 92 14.20 5.67 16.78
CA HIS A 92 13.49 4.94 15.72
C HIS A 92 13.15 3.50 16.12
N ILE A 93 13.97 2.86 16.94
CA ILE A 93 13.79 1.48 17.38
C ILE A 93 13.15 1.50 18.77
N ILE A 94 11.83 1.30 18.79
CA ILE A 94 11.00 1.37 19.98
C ILE A 94 10.87 -0.04 20.54
N LEU A 95 11.38 -0.25 21.74
CA LEU A 95 11.22 -1.51 22.47
C LEU A 95 9.86 -1.49 23.17
N VAL A 96 8.99 -2.43 22.83
CA VAL A 96 7.68 -2.57 23.47
C VAL A 96 7.86 -3.38 24.74
N PRO A 97 7.46 -2.84 25.91
CA PRO A 97 7.57 -3.58 27.16
C PRO A 97 6.70 -4.84 27.13
N GLU A 98 7.15 -5.87 27.82
CA GLU A 98 6.31 -7.03 28.12
C GLU A 98 5.29 -6.58 29.17
N GLU A 99 4.01 -6.75 28.86
CA GLU A 99 2.96 -6.59 29.87
C GLU A 99 3.12 -7.76 30.85
N GLU A 100 3.16 -7.49 32.16
CA GLU A 100 3.09 -8.55 33.16
C GLU A 100 1.72 -9.18 33.01
N ASP A 101 1.65 -10.35 32.35
CA ASP A 101 0.42 -11.12 32.26
C ASP A 101 -0.03 -11.39 33.71
N GLU A 102 -1.14 -10.78 34.14
CA GLU A 102 -1.86 -11.28 35.32
C GLU A 102 -2.18 -12.73 35.01
N GLU A 103 -1.53 -13.65 35.72
CA GLU A 103 -1.68 -15.09 35.54
C GLU A 103 -3.17 -15.45 35.60
N GLU A 104 -3.82 -15.55 34.43
CA GLU A 104 -5.09 -16.25 34.33
C GLU A 104 -4.75 -17.73 34.60
N GLU A 105 -4.90 -18.14 35.86
CA GLU A 105 -5.01 -19.53 36.29
C GLU A 105 -6.13 -20.21 35.50
N THR A 106 -5.84 -20.62 34.28
CA THR A 106 -6.71 -21.51 33.51
C THR A 106 -6.20 -22.93 33.76
N ASN A 107 -6.98 -23.60 34.61
CA ASN A 107 -6.88 -25.01 34.95
C ASN A 107 -6.43 -25.88 33.77
N GLY A 108 -5.47 -26.75 34.07
CA GLY A 108 -4.88 -27.70 33.13
C GLY A 108 -5.91 -28.50 32.34
N GLY A 109 -5.84 -28.36 31.02
CA GLY A 109 -6.38 -29.29 30.06
C GLY A 109 -5.30 -29.62 29.05
N GLY A 110 -4.65 -30.78 29.21
CA GLY A 110 -3.64 -31.25 28.25
C GLY A 110 -4.26 -31.48 26.87
N GLY A 111 -3.88 -30.64 25.91
CA GLY A 111 -4.16 -30.80 24.48
C GLY A 111 -2.97 -30.21 23.70
N ASP A 112 -2.58 -30.83 22.59
CA ASP A 112 -1.39 -30.56 21.79
C ASP A 112 -1.03 -29.05 21.66
N GLY A 113 -0.05 -28.62 22.47
CA GLY A 113 0.37 -27.23 22.69
C GLY A 113 1.17 -26.58 21.55
N VAL A 114 0.89 -26.94 20.29
CA VAL A 114 1.51 -26.30 19.11
C VAL A 114 0.60 -25.23 18.51
N GLY A 115 -0.72 -25.27 18.78
CA GLY A 115 -1.70 -24.33 18.20
C GLY A 115 -2.08 -23.12 19.07
N GLU A 116 -1.98 -23.22 20.39
CA GLU A 116 -2.47 -22.18 21.31
C GLU A 116 -1.55 -20.94 21.31
N GLY A 117 -0.24 -21.15 21.34
CA GLY A 117 0.75 -20.05 21.33
C GLY A 117 0.81 -19.26 20.02
N GLU A 118 0.51 -19.88 18.88
CA GLU A 118 0.47 -19.17 17.59
C GLU A 118 -0.73 -18.23 17.51
N GLY A 119 -1.91 -18.69 17.95
CA GLY A 119 -3.13 -17.87 18.00
C GLY A 119 -3.02 -16.70 18.97
N GLU A 120 -2.39 -16.90 20.13
CA GLU A 120 -2.10 -15.83 21.08
C GLU A 120 -1.12 -14.79 20.54
N ASN A 121 -0.07 -15.23 19.83
CA ASN A 121 0.87 -14.31 19.20
C ASN A 121 0.22 -13.48 18.09
N GLU A 122 -0.55 -14.12 17.21
CA GLU A 122 -1.31 -13.44 16.17
C GLU A 122 -2.30 -12.41 16.75
N ARG A 123 -3.00 -12.78 17.82
CA ARG A 123 -3.90 -11.86 18.53
C ARG A 123 -3.16 -10.66 19.11
N TYR A 124 -2.04 -10.88 19.81
CA TYR A 124 -1.24 -9.80 20.38
C TYR A 124 -0.73 -8.83 19.29
N VAL A 125 -0.19 -9.35 18.20
CA VAL A 125 0.29 -8.53 17.07
C VAL A 125 -0.86 -7.73 16.45
N ASN A 126 -2.02 -8.37 16.26
CA ASN A 126 -3.22 -7.71 15.73
C ASN A 126 -3.72 -6.59 16.64
N ASP A 127 -3.81 -6.84 17.95
CA ASP A 127 -4.26 -5.87 18.93
C ASP A 127 -3.27 -4.69 19.02
N TYR A 128 -1.96 -4.97 18.98
CA TYR A 128 -0.91 -3.95 18.94
C TYR A 128 -0.99 -3.07 17.69
N VAL A 129 -1.08 -3.67 16.49
CA VAL A 129 -1.22 -2.93 15.23
C VAL A 129 -2.52 -2.13 15.23
N ALA A 130 -3.62 -2.69 15.73
CA ALA A 130 -4.90 -2.00 15.82
C ALA A 130 -4.83 -0.77 16.72
N ALA A 131 -4.16 -0.86 17.88
CA ALA A 131 -3.94 0.28 18.76
C ALA A 131 -3.16 1.42 18.09
N LEU A 132 -2.14 1.08 17.28
CA LEU A 132 -1.33 2.06 16.55
C LEU A 132 -2.10 2.85 15.47
N THR A 133 -3.23 2.32 14.96
CA THR A 133 -3.98 2.97 13.87
C THR A 133 -4.79 4.19 14.29
N VAL A 134 -5.07 4.37 15.58
CA VAL A 134 -5.90 5.47 16.09
C VAL A 134 -5.15 6.32 17.11
N SER A 135 -4.26 5.72 17.89
CA SER A 135 -3.75 6.33 19.13
C SER A 135 -2.39 7.01 18.99
N THR A 136 -1.71 6.91 17.84
CA THR A 136 -0.28 7.29 17.78
C THR A 136 0.10 7.92 16.43
N PRO A 137 -0.08 9.25 16.24
CA PRO A 137 0.47 9.94 15.09
C PRO A 137 2.00 9.80 15.06
N MET A 138 2.58 9.68 13.86
CA MET A 138 4.03 9.58 13.71
C MET A 138 4.71 10.92 14.00
N CYS A 139 5.80 10.89 14.77
CA CYS A 139 6.59 12.08 15.08
C CYS A 139 7.24 12.66 13.81
N THR A 140 7.08 13.96 13.58
CA THR A 140 7.65 14.66 12.40
C THR A 140 9.02 15.29 12.67
N GLU A 141 9.55 15.17 13.89
CA GLU A 141 10.87 15.73 14.27
C GLU A 141 12.03 14.81 13.91
N LYS A 142 11.73 13.61 13.43
CA LYS A 142 12.67 12.59 12.95
C LYS A 142 12.23 12.09 11.57
N PRO A 143 13.08 11.38 10.81
CA PRO A 143 12.64 10.69 9.60
C PRO A 143 11.37 9.86 9.82
N LEU A 144 10.49 9.81 8.81
CA LEU A 144 9.11 9.33 9.00
C LEU A 144 8.97 7.79 8.97
N TRP A 145 9.73 7.10 9.82
CA TRP A 145 9.69 5.66 9.96
C TRP A 145 10.06 5.23 11.39
N GLU A 146 9.54 4.10 11.86
CA GLU A 146 9.79 3.54 13.19
C GLU A 146 9.80 2.01 13.11
N VAL A 147 10.59 1.35 13.95
CA VAL A 147 10.59 -0.11 14.13
C VAL A 147 10.21 -0.41 15.57
N HIS A 148 9.05 -1.02 15.77
CA HIS A 148 8.57 -1.41 17.09
C HIS A 148 8.94 -2.88 17.31
N VAL A 149 9.90 -3.15 18.19
CA VAL A 149 10.33 -4.50 18.54
C VAL A 149 9.40 -5.00 19.64
N LEU A 150 8.60 -6.03 19.33
CA LEU A 150 7.68 -6.61 20.31
C LEU A 150 8.46 -7.48 21.32
N PRO A 151 7.85 -7.85 22.47
CA PRO A 151 8.52 -8.66 23.48
C PRO A 151 9.17 -9.93 22.89
N PRO A 152 10.34 -10.39 23.41
CA PRO A 152 11.12 -11.47 22.80
C PRO A 152 10.33 -12.77 22.54
N ARG A 153 9.35 -13.09 23.38
CA ARG A 153 8.46 -14.26 23.22
C ARG A 153 7.62 -14.21 21.94
N ARG A 154 7.26 -13.00 21.48
CA ARG A 154 6.46 -12.77 20.27
C ARG A 154 7.26 -12.96 18.98
N ARG A 155 8.59 -12.77 19.04
CA ARG A 155 9.53 -12.89 17.91
C ARG A 155 9.06 -12.11 16.68
N SER A 156 8.59 -10.89 16.88
CA SER A 156 8.02 -10.08 15.82
C SER A 156 8.35 -8.61 16.00
N CYS A 157 8.32 -7.85 14.90
CA CYS A 157 8.35 -6.39 14.95
C CYS A 157 7.25 -5.79 14.09
N VAL A 158 6.93 -4.53 14.36
CA VAL A 158 6.05 -3.71 13.53
C VAL A 158 6.85 -2.55 12.95
N LEU A 159 7.03 -2.58 11.63
CA LEU A 159 7.60 -1.47 10.86
C LEU A 159 6.48 -0.46 10.56
N ARG A 160 6.68 0.78 11.00
CA ARG A 160 5.77 1.90 10.74
C ARG A 160 6.42 2.86 9.77
N LEU A 161 5.71 3.22 8.70
CA LEU A 161 6.22 4.09 7.63
C LEU A 161 5.15 5.12 7.26
N HIS A 162 5.50 6.40 7.19
CA HIS A 162 4.57 7.37 6.62
C HIS A 162 4.45 7.18 5.10
N HIS A 163 3.23 7.17 4.56
CA HIS A 163 2.99 6.90 3.13
C HIS A 163 3.56 8.00 2.19
N ALA A 164 4.02 9.12 2.76
CA ALA A 164 4.78 10.13 2.02
C ALA A 164 6.15 9.63 1.52
N LEU A 165 6.73 8.61 2.17
CA LEU A 165 8.02 8.03 1.79
C LEU A 165 7.97 7.30 0.45
N GLY A 166 6.88 6.60 0.17
CA GLY A 166 6.70 5.82 -1.05
C GLY A 166 5.43 4.97 -1.01
N ASP A 167 5.15 4.35 -2.16
CA ASP A 167 4.05 3.40 -2.30
C ASP A 167 4.50 1.95 -2.04
N GLY A 168 3.56 1.02 -2.10
CA GLY A 168 3.83 -0.40 -1.83
C GLY A 168 4.93 -1.01 -2.71
N VAL A 169 5.08 -0.58 -3.97
CA VAL A 169 6.17 -1.07 -4.83
C VAL A 169 7.50 -0.52 -4.36
N SER A 170 7.59 0.80 -4.10
CA SER A 170 8.83 1.42 -3.62
C SER A 170 9.27 0.82 -2.29
N LEU A 171 8.36 0.74 -1.31
CA LEU A 171 8.67 0.26 0.03
C LEU A 171 9.00 -1.23 0.05
N MET A 172 8.32 -2.06 -0.75
CA MET A 172 8.66 -3.48 -0.84
C MET A 172 9.99 -3.71 -1.59
N SER A 173 10.28 -2.92 -2.62
CA SER A 173 11.60 -2.90 -3.25
C SER A 173 12.69 -2.51 -2.26
N LEU A 174 12.43 -1.54 -1.38
CA LEU A 174 13.33 -1.16 -0.28
C LEU A 174 13.57 -2.30 0.70
N PHE A 175 12.49 -2.88 1.19
CA PHE A 175 12.53 -4.01 2.11
C PHE A 175 13.37 -5.16 1.55
N LEU A 176 13.15 -5.56 0.29
CA LEU A 176 13.90 -6.65 -0.33
C LEU A 176 15.38 -6.36 -0.53
N ALA A 177 15.80 -5.10 -0.69
CA ALA A 177 17.23 -4.78 -0.79
C ALA A 177 17.93 -4.74 0.56
N CYS A 178 17.18 -4.65 1.66
CA CYS A 178 17.68 -4.86 3.02
C CYS A 178 17.69 -6.36 3.40
N CYS A 179 17.27 -7.25 2.50
CA CYS A 179 17.33 -8.69 2.71
C CYS A 179 18.49 -9.30 1.93
N GLU A 180 19.01 -10.40 2.47
CA GLU A 180 19.95 -11.28 1.78
C GLU A 180 19.26 -12.60 1.43
N ARG A 181 19.82 -13.34 0.50
CA ARG A 181 19.33 -14.67 0.17
C ARG A 181 19.72 -15.66 1.26
N ALA A 182 18.76 -16.46 1.71
CA ALA A 182 19.00 -17.51 2.69
C ALA A 182 19.93 -18.63 2.17
N ASP A 183 19.97 -18.85 0.85
CA ASP A 183 20.81 -19.89 0.23
C ASP A 183 22.21 -19.41 -0.18
N ASP A 184 22.37 -18.12 -0.51
CA ASP A 184 23.66 -17.53 -0.87
C ASP A 184 23.68 -16.01 -0.55
N PRO A 185 24.14 -15.61 0.64
CA PRO A 185 24.18 -14.21 1.08
C PRO A 185 24.96 -13.28 0.15
N ALA A 186 25.94 -13.80 -0.61
CA ALA A 186 26.75 -12.99 -1.52
C ALA A 186 26.00 -12.56 -2.79
N ARG A 187 24.81 -13.14 -3.05
CA ARG A 187 23.99 -12.82 -4.21
C ARG A 187 22.85 -11.88 -3.85
N PRO A 188 22.55 -10.88 -4.71
CA PRO A 188 21.40 -10.02 -4.50
C PRO A 188 20.11 -10.83 -4.51
N VAL A 189 19.14 -10.38 -3.70
CA VAL A 189 17.80 -10.97 -3.66
C VAL A 189 17.20 -10.94 -5.07
N THR A 190 16.75 -12.11 -5.53
CA THR A 190 16.17 -12.22 -6.86
C THR A 190 14.73 -11.72 -6.79
N ILE A 191 14.50 -10.51 -7.28
CA ILE A 191 13.16 -9.95 -7.41
C ILE A 191 12.49 -10.60 -8.63
N PRO A 192 11.41 -11.40 -8.46
CA PRO A 192 10.71 -11.98 -9.60
C PRO A 192 10.11 -10.85 -10.45
N GLY A 193 10.66 -10.64 -11.64
CA GLY A 193 10.22 -9.61 -12.59
C GLY A 193 11.17 -8.43 -12.80
N ALA A 194 12.16 -8.18 -11.92
CA ALA A 194 13.08 -7.05 -12.06
C ALA A 194 14.11 -7.23 -13.20
N GLY A 195 14.39 -8.47 -13.61
CA GLY A 195 15.36 -8.79 -14.67
C GLY A 195 14.80 -9.56 -15.88
N GLY A 196 13.50 -9.82 -15.96
CA GLY A 196 12.90 -10.75 -16.94
C GLY A 196 11.65 -10.23 -17.65
N GLY A 197 11.32 -8.95 -17.50
CA GLY A 197 10.06 -8.36 -17.96
C GLY A 197 10.06 -7.81 -19.39
N ALA A 198 11.16 -7.90 -20.15
CA ALA A 198 11.13 -7.66 -21.59
C ALA A 198 10.60 -8.86 -22.39
N GLY A 199 10.30 -10.00 -21.74
CA GLY A 199 10.07 -11.27 -22.46
C GLY A 199 8.92 -12.16 -22.00
N ARG A 200 8.19 -11.90 -20.91
CA ARG A 200 7.14 -12.86 -20.48
C ARG A 200 6.07 -12.25 -19.56
N GLY A 201 5.16 -11.45 -20.12
CA GLY A 201 3.97 -11.00 -19.36
C GLY A 201 3.02 -10.07 -20.11
N THR A 202 3.55 -9.14 -20.90
CA THR A 202 2.83 -8.67 -22.08
C THR A 202 3.33 -9.53 -23.23
N ARG A 203 2.53 -10.54 -23.61
CA ARG A 203 2.43 -10.81 -25.04
C ARG A 203 1.84 -9.53 -25.66
N THR A 204 2.65 -8.50 -25.85
CA THR A 204 2.63 -7.84 -27.14
C THR A 204 3.12 -8.91 -28.09
N HIS A 205 2.20 -9.80 -28.49
CA HIS A 205 2.27 -10.21 -29.87
C HIS A 205 2.48 -8.90 -30.62
N PRO A 206 3.51 -8.76 -31.46
CA PRO A 206 3.38 -7.77 -32.50
C PRO A 206 1.98 -7.99 -33.05
N VAL A 207 1.20 -6.93 -33.20
CA VAL A 207 -0.12 -7.00 -33.85
C VAL A 207 0.14 -7.28 -35.35
N THR A 208 0.91 -8.32 -35.64
CA THR A 208 1.18 -8.92 -36.94
C THR A 208 0.11 -9.96 -37.27
N GLY A 209 -0.97 -10.02 -36.49
CA GLY A 209 -2.10 -10.93 -36.74
C GLY A 209 -3.48 -10.46 -36.25
N LEU A 210 -3.60 -9.31 -35.57
CA LEU A 210 -4.92 -8.73 -35.31
C LEU A 210 -5.31 -7.87 -36.52
N ARG A 211 -6.44 -8.22 -37.16
CA ARG A 211 -7.04 -7.37 -38.19
C ARG A 211 -7.18 -5.93 -37.65
N PRO A 212 -6.92 -4.89 -38.46
CA PRO A 212 -7.03 -3.49 -38.03
C PRO A 212 -8.36 -3.19 -37.30
N ALA A 213 -9.44 -3.84 -37.73
CA ALA A 213 -10.75 -3.80 -37.08
C ALA A 213 -10.73 -4.24 -35.60
N GLY A 214 -9.96 -5.26 -35.23
CA GLY A 214 -9.84 -5.74 -33.85
C GLY A 214 -9.07 -4.78 -32.95
N VAL A 215 -8.06 -4.08 -33.49
CA VAL A 215 -7.34 -3.02 -32.76
C VAL A 215 -8.24 -1.81 -32.55
N ALA A 216 -8.93 -1.38 -33.61
CA ALA A 216 -9.88 -0.26 -33.54
C ALA A 216 -11.02 -0.56 -32.56
N TRP A 217 -11.59 -1.77 -32.58
CA TRP A 217 -12.62 -2.19 -31.65
C TRP A 217 -12.12 -2.17 -30.20
N ARG A 218 -10.92 -2.69 -29.93
CA ARG A 218 -10.34 -2.64 -28.59
C ARG A 218 -10.08 -1.21 -28.13
N ALA A 219 -9.59 -0.33 -29.00
CA ALA A 219 -9.41 1.08 -28.70
C ALA A 219 -10.74 1.77 -28.38
N LEU A 220 -11.80 1.47 -29.14
CA LEU A 220 -13.15 1.95 -28.88
C LEU A 220 -13.67 1.47 -27.53
N LEU A 221 -13.51 0.19 -27.20
CA LEU A 221 -13.87 -0.35 -25.88
C LEU A 221 -13.11 0.36 -24.75
N VAL A 222 -11.80 0.61 -24.94
CA VAL A 222 -10.99 1.31 -23.94
C VAL A 222 -11.48 2.74 -23.75
N ALA A 223 -11.73 3.46 -24.84
CA ALA A 223 -12.28 4.82 -24.78
C ALA A 223 -13.65 4.84 -24.08
N TRP A 224 -14.53 3.91 -24.45
CA TRP A 224 -15.88 3.80 -23.89
C TRP A 224 -15.88 3.50 -22.39
N TYR A 225 -15.17 2.45 -21.96
CA TYR A 225 -15.10 2.11 -20.53
C TYR A 225 -14.36 3.18 -19.72
N THR A 226 -13.34 3.82 -20.30
CA THR A 226 -12.68 4.97 -19.65
C THR A 226 -13.66 6.10 -19.42
N LEU A 227 -14.44 6.50 -20.44
CA LEU A 227 -15.46 7.53 -20.30
C LEU A 227 -16.47 7.18 -19.21
N LEU A 228 -17.05 5.97 -19.27
CA LEU A 228 -18.05 5.52 -18.29
C LEU A 228 -17.51 5.57 -16.85
N TYR A 229 -16.32 5.02 -16.61
CA TYR A 229 -15.79 4.93 -15.25
C TYR A 229 -15.23 6.25 -14.72
N VAL A 230 -14.67 7.11 -15.58
CA VAL A 230 -14.27 8.46 -15.17
C VAL A 230 -15.50 9.29 -14.81
N VAL A 231 -16.58 9.22 -15.60
CA VAL A 231 -17.84 9.90 -15.26
C VAL A 231 -18.43 9.36 -13.95
N ASP A 232 -18.48 8.03 -13.77
CA ASP A 232 -18.94 7.42 -12.52
C ASP A 232 -18.11 7.90 -11.33
N MET A 233 -16.77 7.93 -11.46
CA MET A 233 -15.87 8.44 -10.42
C MET A 233 -16.13 9.91 -10.10
N LEU A 234 -16.28 10.78 -11.10
CA LEU A 234 -16.62 12.19 -10.92
C LEU A 234 -17.97 12.35 -10.21
N MET A 235 -18.97 11.55 -10.57
CA MET A 235 -20.29 11.57 -9.92
C MET A 235 -20.20 11.20 -8.43
N HIS A 236 -19.34 10.24 -8.06
CA HIS A 236 -19.08 9.91 -6.65
C HIS A 236 -18.38 11.07 -5.94
N SER A 237 -17.36 11.68 -6.57
CA SER A 237 -16.68 12.87 -6.04
C SER A 237 -17.59 14.10 -5.90
N LEU A 238 -18.67 14.16 -6.67
CA LEU A 238 -19.70 15.21 -6.59
C LEU A 238 -20.82 14.91 -5.59
N GLY A 239 -20.79 13.75 -4.92
CA GLY A 239 -21.69 13.42 -3.81
C GLY A 239 -22.66 12.26 -4.06
N SER A 240 -22.49 11.47 -5.13
CA SER A 240 -23.21 10.20 -5.27
C SER A 240 -22.75 9.24 -4.18
N LYS A 241 -23.70 8.72 -3.40
CA LYS A 241 -23.44 7.83 -2.26
C LYS A 241 -24.06 6.47 -2.51
N ASP A 242 -23.38 5.43 -2.03
CA ASP A 242 -23.98 4.11 -1.94
C ASP A 242 -25.18 4.11 -0.97
N ASP A 243 -26.05 3.12 -1.15
CA ASP A 243 -27.16 2.88 -0.24
C ASP A 243 -26.66 2.63 1.18
N LYS A 244 -27.34 3.23 2.17
CA LYS A 244 -27.05 2.97 3.58
C LYS A 244 -27.20 1.47 3.88
N ASN A 245 -26.20 0.91 4.53
CA ASN A 245 -26.07 -0.51 4.82
C ASN A 245 -25.36 -0.72 6.19
N PRO A 246 -25.29 -1.95 6.73
CA PRO A 246 -24.73 -2.21 8.07
C PRO A 246 -23.25 -1.84 8.28
N ILE A 247 -22.49 -1.58 7.21
CA ILE A 247 -21.10 -1.08 7.29
C ILE A 247 -21.00 0.42 7.04
N THR A 248 -22.12 1.11 6.79
CA THR A 248 -22.15 2.57 6.68
C THR A 248 -21.94 3.16 8.07
N GLY A 249 -20.73 3.67 8.32
CA GLY A 249 -20.40 4.37 9.55
C GLY A 249 -21.04 5.75 9.65
N GLY A 250 -21.22 6.24 10.88
CA GLY A 250 -21.63 7.62 11.16
C GLY A 250 -20.44 8.56 11.36
N PRO A 251 -20.67 9.87 11.54
CA PRO A 251 -19.61 10.81 11.92
C PRO A 251 -18.91 10.36 13.21
N GLY A 252 -17.57 10.43 13.23
CA GLY A 252 -16.75 10.06 14.38
C GLY A 252 -16.33 8.59 14.44
N VAL A 253 -16.84 7.73 13.54
CA VAL A 253 -16.38 6.34 13.41
C VAL A 253 -14.89 6.26 13.04
N GLU A 254 -14.35 7.33 12.44
CA GLU A 254 -12.94 7.49 12.14
C GLU A 254 -12.03 7.47 13.39
N LEU A 255 -12.58 7.82 14.55
CA LEU A 255 -11.86 7.87 15.84
C LEU A 255 -12.09 6.63 16.71
N TRP A 256 -12.89 5.67 16.26
CA TRP A 256 -13.19 4.49 17.06
C TRP A 256 -11.97 3.56 17.15
N PRO A 257 -11.77 2.88 18.30
CA PRO A 257 -10.77 1.83 18.40
C PRO A 257 -10.91 0.83 17.26
N ARG A 258 -9.78 0.44 16.66
CA ARG A 258 -9.78 -0.57 15.60
C ARG A 258 -9.65 -1.94 16.21
N ARG A 259 -10.14 -2.93 15.48
CA ARG A 259 -9.88 -4.34 15.73
C ARG A 259 -9.33 -4.93 14.45
N MET A 260 -8.19 -5.59 14.54
CA MET A 260 -7.61 -6.34 13.45
C MET A 260 -7.90 -7.82 13.68
N VAL A 261 -8.32 -8.51 12.63
CA VAL A 261 -8.51 -9.95 12.62
C VAL A 261 -7.92 -10.45 11.31
N THR A 262 -7.09 -11.47 11.41
CA THR A 262 -6.44 -12.10 10.28
C THR A 262 -6.98 -13.52 10.08
N THR A 263 -6.83 -14.00 8.86
CA THR A 263 -7.20 -15.36 8.48
C THR A 263 -6.31 -15.78 7.32
N SER A 264 -6.00 -17.07 7.25
CA SER A 264 -5.07 -17.62 6.28
C SER A 264 -5.82 -18.53 5.31
N PHE A 265 -5.51 -18.39 4.02
CA PHE A 265 -6.08 -19.22 2.96
C PHE A 265 -4.97 -19.99 2.24
N SER A 266 -5.22 -21.26 1.95
CA SER A 266 -4.31 -22.06 1.12
C SER A 266 -4.22 -21.45 -0.29
N LEU A 267 -2.99 -21.17 -0.73
CA LEU A 267 -2.75 -20.68 -2.07
C LEU A 267 -3.15 -21.72 -3.14
N ASP A 268 -3.09 -23.01 -2.82
CA ASP A 268 -3.46 -24.07 -3.75
C ASP A 268 -4.98 -24.16 -3.93
N ASP A 269 -5.75 -23.89 -2.88
CA ASP A 269 -7.21 -23.75 -2.98
C ASP A 269 -7.58 -22.53 -3.83
N LEU A 270 -6.92 -21.39 -3.60
CA LEU A 270 -7.11 -20.21 -4.44
C LEU A 270 -6.78 -20.49 -5.91
N LYS A 271 -5.72 -21.26 -6.19
CA LYS A 271 -5.38 -21.70 -7.56
C LYS A 271 -6.42 -22.69 -8.12
N ALA A 272 -7.01 -23.56 -7.30
CA ALA A 272 -8.06 -24.47 -7.72
C ALA A 272 -9.31 -23.68 -8.15
N VAL A 273 -9.78 -22.75 -7.33
CA VAL A 273 -10.93 -21.88 -7.65
C VAL A 273 -10.63 -21.02 -8.88
N LYS A 274 -9.43 -20.44 -8.96
CA LYS A 274 -8.96 -19.69 -10.14
C LYS A 274 -9.11 -20.51 -11.42
N ARG A 275 -8.69 -21.78 -11.41
CA ARG A 275 -8.78 -22.68 -12.58
C ARG A 275 -10.23 -23.00 -12.92
N ALA A 276 -11.04 -23.35 -11.92
CA ALA A 276 -12.46 -23.67 -12.11
C ALA A 276 -13.24 -22.48 -12.73
N ALA A 277 -13.01 -21.26 -12.24
CA ALA A 277 -13.67 -20.05 -12.70
C ALA A 277 -13.00 -19.37 -13.91
N LYS A 278 -11.92 -19.95 -14.46
CA LYS A 278 -11.08 -19.34 -15.52
C LYS A 278 -10.69 -17.88 -15.20
N ALA A 279 -10.34 -17.64 -13.94
CA ALA A 279 -10.12 -16.31 -13.38
C ALA A 279 -8.64 -16.08 -12.99
N THR A 280 -8.38 -14.98 -12.29
CA THR A 280 -7.10 -14.67 -11.62
C THR A 280 -7.27 -14.73 -10.10
N ILE A 281 -6.16 -14.76 -9.34
CA ILE A 281 -6.22 -14.78 -7.88
C ILE A 281 -6.94 -13.52 -7.34
N ASN A 282 -6.70 -12.36 -7.95
CA ASN A 282 -7.38 -11.11 -7.55
C ASN A 282 -8.90 -11.20 -7.77
N ASP A 283 -9.35 -11.85 -8.84
CA ASP A 283 -10.79 -12.05 -9.08
C ASP A 283 -11.40 -12.97 -8.00
N VAL A 284 -10.67 -14.01 -7.58
CA VAL A 284 -11.08 -14.91 -6.48
C VAL A 284 -11.17 -14.15 -5.16
N LEU A 285 -10.16 -13.34 -4.82
CA LEU A 285 -10.14 -12.54 -3.59
C LEU A 285 -11.31 -11.54 -3.53
N VAL A 286 -11.56 -10.81 -4.62
CA VAL A 286 -12.73 -9.92 -4.70
C VAL A 286 -14.04 -10.70 -4.61
N GLY A 287 -14.10 -11.91 -5.18
CA GLY A 287 -15.23 -12.83 -5.02
C GLY A 287 -15.47 -13.22 -3.55
N ILE A 288 -14.41 -13.59 -2.82
CA ILE A 288 -14.47 -13.93 -1.39
C ILE A 288 -14.97 -12.74 -0.56
N VAL A 289 -14.41 -11.55 -0.77
CA VAL A 289 -14.86 -10.32 -0.07
C VAL A 289 -16.33 -10.03 -0.38
N SER A 290 -16.74 -10.15 -1.64
CA SER A 290 -18.13 -9.95 -2.07
C SER A 290 -19.07 -10.95 -1.41
N TYR A 291 -18.69 -12.22 -1.34
CA TYR A 291 -19.47 -13.26 -0.66
C TYR A 291 -19.56 -13.00 0.84
N GLY A 292 -18.43 -12.69 1.48
CA GLY A 292 -18.38 -12.37 2.92
C GLY A 292 -19.27 -11.19 3.29
N LEU A 293 -19.25 -10.11 2.49
CA LEU A 293 -20.14 -8.95 2.69
C LEU A 293 -21.62 -9.32 2.50
N ALA A 294 -21.95 -10.13 1.49
CA ALA A 294 -23.32 -10.59 1.27
C ALA A 294 -23.82 -11.40 2.49
N ARG A 295 -23.02 -12.35 2.97
CA ARG A 295 -23.33 -13.18 4.15
C ARG A 295 -23.45 -12.34 5.42
N TYR A 296 -22.54 -11.38 5.62
CA TYR A 296 -22.61 -10.48 6.78
C TYR A 296 -23.89 -9.65 6.78
N PHE A 297 -24.31 -9.12 5.62
CA PHE A 297 -25.55 -8.35 5.53
C PHE A 297 -26.81 -9.20 5.72
N GLU A 298 -26.80 -10.46 5.28
CA GLU A 298 -27.87 -11.42 5.57
C GLU A 298 -28.01 -11.65 7.07
N LEU A 299 -26.90 -11.90 7.77
CA LEU A 299 -26.89 -12.10 9.23
C LEU A 299 -27.39 -10.88 9.99
N LYS A 300 -27.05 -9.67 9.53
CA LYS A 300 -27.48 -8.41 10.17
C LYS A 300 -28.89 -7.95 9.76
N SER A 301 -29.50 -8.55 8.73
CA SER A 301 -30.83 -8.15 8.21
C SER A 301 -31.81 -9.35 8.10
N PRO A 302 -32.17 -10.00 9.23
CA PRO A 302 -32.96 -11.23 9.23
C PRO A 302 -34.40 -11.08 8.70
N LYS A 303 -34.96 -9.86 8.69
CA LYS A 303 -36.31 -9.58 8.16
C LYS A 303 -36.43 -9.61 6.62
N GLY A 304 -35.36 -10.01 5.93
CA GLY A 304 -35.33 -10.18 4.47
C GLY A 304 -35.05 -8.88 3.73
N ARG A 305 -34.05 -8.90 2.85
CA ARG A 305 -33.77 -7.81 1.90
C ARG A 305 -34.69 -7.90 0.69
N SER A 306 -35.31 -6.77 0.32
CA SER A 306 -36.13 -6.64 -0.89
C SER A 306 -35.36 -6.14 -2.11
N LYS A 307 -34.14 -5.59 -1.95
CA LYS A 307 -33.34 -4.99 -3.04
C LYS A 307 -31.88 -5.43 -2.99
N ASP A 308 -31.26 -5.56 -4.16
CA ASP A 308 -29.81 -5.69 -4.30
C ASP A 308 -29.10 -4.47 -3.68
N LEU A 309 -27.94 -4.67 -3.04
CA LEU A 309 -27.13 -3.60 -2.45
C LEU A 309 -25.92 -3.39 -3.32
N ARG A 310 -25.55 -2.13 -3.49
CA ARG A 310 -24.25 -1.76 -4.04
C ARG A 310 -23.35 -1.30 -2.90
N VAL A 311 -22.16 -1.86 -2.85
CA VAL A 311 -21.03 -1.38 -2.05
C VAL A 311 -19.91 -1.10 -3.01
N THR A 312 -19.36 0.10 -2.97
CA THR A 312 -18.30 0.54 -3.87
C THR A 312 -16.99 0.46 -3.10
N GLY A 313 -16.15 -0.52 -3.47
CA GLY A 313 -14.78 -0.64 -2.97
C GLY A 313 -13.84 0.31 -3.69
N LEU A 314 -12.69 0.57 -3.07
CA LEU A 314 -11.58 1.31 -3.65
C LEU A 314 -10.40 0.35 -3.83
N ALA A 315 -9.84 0.25 -5.04
CA ALA A 315 -8.65 -0.57 -5.29
C ALA A 315 -7.51 0.28 -5.85
N MET A 316 -6.34 0.16 -5.24
CA MET A 316 -5.12 0.84 -5.67
C MET A 316 -4.46 0.08 -6.82
N VAL A 317 -3.96 0.81 -7.82
CA VAL A 317 -3.36 0.26 -9.03
C VAL A 317 -2.02 0.95 -9.28
N ASN A 318 -0.94 0.18 -9.38
CA ASN A 318 0.37 0.69 -9.78
C ASN A 318 0.30 1.30 -11.19
N THR A 319 0.72 2.55 -11.35
CA THR A 319 0.71 3.28 -12.62
C THR A 319 2.09 3.32 -13.29
N ARG A 320 3.09 2.63 -12.72
CA ARG A 320 4.41 2.47 -13.36
C ARG A 320 4.30 1.72 -14.68
N GLN A 321 5.17 2.13 -15.60
CA GLN A 321 5.25 1.51 -16.92
C GLN A 321 5.69 0.03 -16.84
N SER A 322 6.61 -0.29 -15.93
CA SER A 322 7.03 -1.66 -15.66
C SER A 322 6.21 -2.21 -14.48
N PRO A 323 5.31 -3.18 -14.70
CA PRO A 323 4.58 -3.79 -13.60
C PRO A 323 5.51 -4.65 -12.75
N GLY A 324 5.21 -4.74 -11.45
CA GLY A 324 5.96 -5.54 -10.48
C GLY A 324 7.04 -4.76 -9.72
N LEU A 325 7.75 -5.49 -8.87
CA LEU A 325 8.83 -4.97 -8.05
C LEU A 325 10.05 -4.64 -8.92
N GLN A 326 10.71 -3.53 -8.59
CA GLN A 326 11.86 -3.02 -9.33
C GLN A 326 13.10 -3.03 -8.43
N GLU A 327 14.28 -3.10 -9.04
CA GLU A 327 15.53 -2.93 -8.31
C GLU A 327 15.68 -1.47 -7.87
N ILE A 328 16.05 -1.21 -6.61
CA ILE A 328 16.13 0.17 -6.08
C ILE A 328 17.09 1.04 -6.91
N SER A 329 18.23 0.49 -7.30
CA SER A 329 19.22 1.18 -8.13
C SER A 329 18.59 1.74 -9.42
N SER A 330 17.71 0.95 -10.05
CA SER A 330 16.97 1.34 -11.25
C SER A 330 15.90 2.40 -10.97
N MET A 331 15.29 2.39 -9.78
CA MET A 331 14.27 3.38 -9.38
C MET A 331 14.88 4.74 -9.02
N MET A 332 16.13 4.73 -8.54
CA MET A 332 16.88 5.93 -8.16
C MET A 332 17.65 6.56 -9.34
N ALA A 333 17.84 5.83 -10.43
CA ALA A 333 18.56 6.32 -11.61
C ALA A 333 17.87 7.54 -12.28
N LYS A 334 18.69 8.51 -12.70
CA LYS A 334 18.22 9.68 -13.46
C LYS A 334 17.59 9.22 -14.80
N GLY A 335 16.39 9.72 -15.11
CA GLY A 335 15.66 9.35 -16.33
C GLY A 335 14.97 7.99 -16.26
N SER A 336 14.95 7.31 -15.10
CA SER A 336 14.20 6.07 -14.93
C SER A 336 12.72 6.27 -15.21
N LYS A 337 12.11 5.31 -15.93
CA LYS A 337 10.68 5.30 -16.23
C LYS A 337 9.82 4.76 -15.07
N SER A 338 10.46 4.21 -14.04
CA SER A 338 9.83 3.66 -12.84
C SER A 338 10.51 4.21 -11.59
N ARG A 339 10.29 5.50 -11.33
CA ARG A 339 11.00 6.23 -10.26
C ARG A 339 10.53 5.82 -8.87
N TRP A 340 11.40 6.04 -7.88
CA TRP A 340 11.04 5.98 -6.48
C TRP A 340 9.93 6.98 -6.12
N GLY A 341 9.00 6.55 -5.25
CA GLY A 341 7.98 7.40 -4.66
C GLY A 341 6.56 6.89 -4.92
N ASN A 342 5.56 7.74 -4.74
CA ASN A 342 4.16 7.38 -4.93
C ASN A 342 3.78 7.42 -6.42
N GLN A 343 3.56 6.26 -7.04
CA GLN A 343 3.09 6.10 -8.42
C GLN A 343 1.99 5.04 -8.51
N PHE A 344 0.83 5.40 -7.98
CA PHE A 344 -0.38 4.58 -8.07
C PHE A 344 -1.60 5.47 -8.26
N GLY A 345 -2.59 4.94 -8.97
CA GLY A 345 -3.93 5.48 -9.02
C GLY A 345 -4.88 4.57 -8.27
N PHE A 346 -6.16 4.89 -8.36
CA PHE A 346 -7.22 4.04 -7.83
C PHE A 346 -8.32 3.83 -8.86
N ILE A 347 -9.08 2.75 -8.66
CA ILE A 347 -10.31 2.45 -9.38
C ILE A 347 -11.43 2.19 -8.38
N LEU A 348 -12.65 2.56 -8.75
CA LEU A 348 -13.84 2.21 -8.00
C LEU A 348 -14.32 0.81 -8.39
N LEU A 349 -14.63 -0.03 -7.41
CA LEU A 349 -15.11 -1.39 -7.59
C LEU A 349 -16.58 -1.48 -7.14
N PRO A 350 -17.56 -1.32 -8.04
CA PRO A 350 -18.96 -1.48 -7.67
C PRO A 350 -19.29 -2.95 -7.44
N ILE A 351 -19.36 -3.35 -6.17
CA ILE A 351 -19.71 -4.69 -5.72
C ILE A 351 -21.21 -4.73 -5.48
N TYR A 352 -21.88 -5.53 -6.30
CA TYR A 352 -23.33 -5.72 -6.21
C TYR A 352 -23.63 -7.01 -5.46
N LEU A 353 -24.15 -6.85 -4.25
CA LEU A 353 -24.47 -7.91 -3.32
C LEU A 353 -25.92 -8.37 -3.58
N LYS A 354 -26.03 -9.35 -4.47
CA LYS A 354 -27.29 -10.06 -4.75
C LYS A 354 -27.56 -11.07 -3.64
N LYS A 355 -28.83 -11.22 -3.27
CA LYS A 355 -29.30 -12.27 -2.35
C LYS A 355 -29.25 -13.63 -3.05
N ASN A 356 -28.67 -14.63 -2.39
CA ASN A 356 -28.74 -16.04 -2.77
C ASN A 356 -28.35 -16.35 -4.23
N PHE A 357 -27.06 -16.27 -4.56
CA PHE A 357 -26.59 -17.12 -5.65
C PHE A 357 -26.64 -18.58 -5.18
N CYS A 358 -27.18 -19.47 -6.02
CA CYS A 358 -27.19 -20.90 -5.71
C CYS A 358 -25.78 -21.49 -5.78
N ASP A 359 -24.92 -20.89 -6.60
CA ASP A 359 -23.50 -21.24 -6.74
C ASP A 359 -22.58 -20.11 -6.24
N PRO A 360 -21.75 -20.34 -5.20
CA PRO A 360 -20.77 -19.37 -4.71
C PRO A 360 -19.74 -18.91 -5.78
N LEU A 361 -19.48 -19.71 -6.82
CA LEU A 361 -18.58 -19.32 -7.91
C LEU A 361 -19.13 -18.17 -8.76
N GLU A 362 -20.44 -17.87 -8.66
CA GLU A 362 -21.02 -16.70 -9.33
C GLU A 362 -20.41 -15.39 -8.82
N TYR A 363 -20.03 -15.31 -7.54
CA TYR A 363 -19.35 -14.13 -7.00
C TYR A 363 -17.98 -13.92 -7.66
N VAL A 364 -17.23 -15.00 -7.88
CA VAL A 364 -15.92 -14.96 -8.57
C VAL A 364 -16.10 -14.59 -10.04
N THR A 365 -17.09 -15.18 -10.71
CA THR A 365 -17.38 -14.90 -12.13
C THR A 365 -17.82 -13.45 -12.36
N ARG A 366 -18.60 -12.90 -11.42
CA ARG A 366 -18.99 -11.49 -11.43
C ARG A 366 -17.81 -10.56 -11.16
N ALA A 367 -16.99 -10.88 -10.15
CA ALA A 367 -15.77 -10.14 -9.84
C ALA A 367 -14.83 -10.11 -11.04
N LYS A 368 -14.60 -11.25 -11.68
CA LYS A 368 -13.84 -11.36 -12.94
C LYS A 368 -14.41 -10.46 -14.03
N SER A 369 -15.72 -10.54 -14.30
CA SER A 369 -16.35 -9.74 -15.36
C SER A 369 -16.22 -8.23 -15.09
N MET A 370 -16.34 -7.81 -13.84
CA MET A 370 -16.11 -6.43 -13.43
C MET A 370 -14.64 -6.01 -13.64
N LEU A 371 -13.69 -6.81 -13.12
CA LEU A 371 -12.27 -6.50 -13.19
C LEU A 371 -11.73 -6.52 -14.61
N ASP A 372 -12.21 -7.41 -15.48
CA ASP A 372 -11.82 -7.46 -16.89
C ASP A 372 -12.27 -6.20 -17.65
N ARG A 373 -13.45 -5.65 -17.34
CA ARG A 373 -13.89 -4.35 -17.89
C ARG A 373 -13.07 -3.19 -17.32
N LYS A 374 -12.76 -3.21 -16.02
CA LYS A 374 -11.91 -2.19 -15.36
C LYS A 374 -10.48 -2.21 -15.92
N LYS A 375 -9.92 -3.37 -16.26
CA LYS A 375 -8.63 -3.50 -16.96
C LYS A 375 -8.65 -2.95 -18.39
N LEU A 376 -9.83 -2.82 -18.99
CA LEU A 376 -10.04 -2.13 -20.27
C LEU A 376 -10.31 -0.64 -20.08
N SER A 377 -9.96 -0.03 -18.95
CA SER A 377 -10.09 1.41 -18.75
C SER A 377 -8.76 2.05 -18.34
N LEU A 378 -8.66 3.36 -18.55
CA LEU A 378 -7.55 4.18 -18.06
C LEU A 378 -7.92 4.90 -16.75
N GLU A 379 -8.91 4.40 -16.01
CA GLU A 379 -9.43 5.02 -14.77
C GLU A 379 -8.33 5.27 -13.74
N ALA A 380 -7.43 4.31 -13.51
CA ALA A 380 -6.29 4.47 -12.60
C ALA A 380 -5.32 5.58 -13.03
N HIS A 381 -5.07 5.71 -14.34
CA HIS A 381 -4.19 6.77 -14.85
C HIS A 381 -4.86 8.13 -14.74
N PHE A 382 -6.17 8.19 -14.98
CA PHE A 382 -6.96 9.40 -14.82
C PHE A 382 -7.05 9.84 -13.36
N SER A 383 -7.25 8.93 -12.41
CA SER A 383 -7.28 9.26 -10.98
C SER A 383 -5.92 9.77 -10.49
N TYR A 384 -4.82 9.15 -10.91
CA TYR A 384 -3.47 9.62 -10.59
C TYR A 384 -3.19 11.02 -11.20
N ALA A 385 -3.44 11.19 -12.50
CA ALA A 385 -3.19 12.45 -13.20
C ALA A 385 -4.10 13.59 -12.69
N GLY A 386 -5.37 13.29 -12.45
CA GLY A 386 -6.35 14.22 -11.88
C GLY A 386 -5.95 14.65 -10.47
N GLY A 387 -5.57 13.71 -9.60
CA GLY A 387 -5.06 14.02 -8.27
C GLY A 387 -3.82 14.91 -8.32
N ALA A 388 -2.85 14.59 -9.17
CA ALA A 388 -1.64 15.41 -9.35
C ALA A 388 -1.97 16.82 -9.86
N LEU A 389 -2.90 16.95 -10.80
CA LEU A 389 -3.35 18.24 -11.34
C LEU A 389 -4.02 19.08 -10.25
N ILE A 390 -4.98 18.51 -9.51
CA ILE A 390 -5.69 19.23 -8.45
C ILE A 390 -4.70 19.68 -7.37
N MET A 391 -3.77 18.82 -6.98
CA MET A 391 -2.71 19.16 -6.03
C MET A 391 -1.80 20.29 -6.52
N SER A 392 -1.51 20.34 -7.82
CA SER A 392 -0.68 21.40 -8.42
C SER A 392 -1.39 22.75 -8.50
N LEU A 393 -2.71 22.75 -8.76
CA LEU A 393 -3.50 23.97 -8.98
C LEU A 393 -4.08 24.54 -7.68
N LEU A 394 -4.62 23.67 -6.83
CA LEU A 394 -5.45 24.05 -5.68
C LEU A 394 -4.78 23.75 -4.34
N GLY A 395 -3.68 22.98 -4.36
CA GLY A 395 -2.95 22.55 -3.17
C GLY A 395 -3.68 21.47 -2.36
N PRO A 396 -3.04 20.97 -1.28
CA PRO A 396 -3.53 19.81 -0.54
C PRO A 396 -4.82 20.05 0.27
N LYS A 397 -5.06 21.29 0.70
CA LYS A 397 -6.21 21.63 1.58
C LYS A 397 -7.56 21.43 0.89
N LEU A 398 -7.67 21.72 -0.41
CA LEU A 398 -8.93 21.60 -1.14
C LEU A 398 -9.34 20.14 -1.38
N LEU A 399 -8.36 19.22 -1.49
CA LEU A 399 -8.63 17.79 -1.65
C LEU A 399 -9.29 17.19 -0.39
N CYS A 400 -8.99 17.75 0.79
CA CYS A 400 -9.51 17.29 2.08
C CYS A 400 -10.85 17.95 2.46
N LEU A 401 -11.15 19.13 1.89
CA LEU A 401 -12.34 19.95 2.19
C LEU A 401 -13.66 19.32 1.75
N ARG A 402 -13.61 18.37 0.82
CA ARG A 402 -14.70 17.43 0.59
C ARG A 402 -14.13 16.05 0.91
N ARG A 403 -14.79 15.29 1.78
CA ARG A 403 -14.55 13.85 1.99
C ARG A 403 -14.80 13.10 0.66
N ILE A 404 -13.92 13.28 -0.33
CA ILE A 404 -14.03 12.83 -1.73
C ILE A 404 -13.51 11.39 -1.90
N LEU A 405 -12.97 10.80 -0.83
CA LEU A 405 -12.60 9.40 -0.77
C LEU A 405 -13.47 8.68 0.25
#